data_AF-A0A6J5VPM5-F1
#
_entry.id   AF-A0A6J5VPM5-F1
#
_cell.length_a   1.000
_cell.length_b   1.000
_cell.length_c   1.000
_cell.angle_alpha   90.00
_cell.angle_beta   90.00
_cell.angle_gamma   90.00
#
_symmetry.space_group_name_H-M   'P 1'
#
loop_
_entity.id
_entity.type
_entity.pdbx_description
1 polymer ?
#
loop_
_entity_poly.entity_id
_entity_poly.type
_entity_poly.pdbx_seq_one_letter_code
_entity_poly.pdbx_strand_id
1 'polypeptide(L)'
;MAIDLEHEHIVEELVQLMSEEDLELTDNWGWTALAVAANRGNLKMVECMVRKSKKILSIPIRNMTPIILASMNEQWDVVHYLYSVTPLQDLRPEKGPYGSTLLTSLLLA
;
A
#
# COMPACT_ATOMS: atom_id res chain seq x y z
N MET A 1 -4.20 -20.73 8.28
CA MET A 1 -5.19 -20.39 9.33
C MET A 1 -4.65 -20.38 10.77
N ALA A 2 -3.52 -21.01 11.10
CA ALA A 2 -2.80 -20.73 12.37
C ALA A 2 -1.51 -19.91 12.11
N ILE A 3 -0.75 -20.30 11.08
CA ILE A 3 0.48 -19.62 10.63
C ILE A 3 0.20 -18.17 10.21
N ASP A 4 -0.91 -17.93 9.52
CA ASP A 4 -1.28 -16.57 9.06
C ASP A 4 -1.50 -15.62 10.25
N LEU A 5 -2.10 -16.11 11.34
CA LEU A 5 -2.32 -15.32 12.56
C LEU A 5 -1.01 -15.02 13.29
N GLU A 6 -0.05 -15.96 13.25
CA GLU A 6 1.27 -15.77 13.84
C GLU A 6 2.08 -14.72 13.07
N HIS A 7 2.06 -14.77 11.73
CA HIS A 7 2.71 -13.75 10.90
C HIS A 7 2.05 -12.38 11.04
N GLU A 8 0.72 -12.30 11.08
CA GLU A 8 -0.01 -11.06 11.31
C GLU A 8 0.39 -10.42 12.65
N HIS A 9 0.49 -11.21 13.72
CA HIS A 9 0.90 -10.73 15.04
C HIS A 9 2.31 -10.17 15.06
N ILE A 10 3.28 -10.87 14.45
CA ILE A 10 4.67 -10.39 14.37
C ILE A 10 4.73 -9.04 13.63
N VAL A 11 3.97 -8.89 12.53
CA VAL A 11 3.93 -7.62 11.79
C VAL A 11 3.34 -6.50 12.64
N GLU A 12 2.25 -6.76 13.38
CA GLU A 12 1.66 -5.77 14.29
C GLU A 12 2.64 -5.30 15.37
N GLU A 13 3.38 -6.23 16.01
CA GLU A 13 4.39 -5.88 17.00
C GLU A 13 5.52 -5.03 16.40
N LEU A 14 6.03 -5.41 15.22
CA LEU A 14 7.07 -4.65 14.54
C LEU A 14 6.61 -3.24 14.16
N VAL A 15 5.39 -3.09 13.61
CA VAL A 15 4.82 -1.78 13.27
C VAL A 15 4.63 -0.90 14.51
N GLN A 16 4.34 -1.49 15.68
CA GLN A 16 4.25 -0.74 16.93
C GLN A 16 5.62 -0.21 17.38
N LEU A 17 6.69 -0.99 17.21
CA LEU A 17 8.07 -0.62 17.56
C LEU A 17 8.68 0.40 16.60
N MET A 18 8.24 0.43 15.34
CA MET A 18 8.72 1.35 14.31
C MET A 18 8.20 2.79 14.52
N SER A 19 9.02 3.78 14.13
CA SER A 19 8.58 5.16 13.93
C SER A 19 7.76 5.32 12.63
N GLU A 20 7.15 6.49 12.41
CA GLU A 20 6.49 6.75 11.12
C GLU A 20 7.51 6.76 9.97
N GLU A 21 8.70 7.31 10.22
CA GLU A 21 9.80 7.42 9.26
C GLU A 21 10.38 6.05 8.90
N ASP A 22 10.43 5.12 9.86
CA ASP A 22 10.89 3.75 9.60
C ASP A 22 9.96 3.01 8.60
N LEU A 23 8.66 3.32 8.58
CA LEU A 23 7.71 2.72 7.62
C LEU A 23 7.92 3.22 6.19
N GLU A 24 8.68 4.31 6.00
CA GLU A 24 9.05 4.84 4.69
C GLU A 24 10.27 4.12 4.09
N LEU A 25 10.99 3.33 4.90
CA LEU A 25 12.16 2.56 4.46
C LEU A 25 11.77 1.52 3.41
N THR A 26 12.69 1.31 2.48
CA THR A 26 12.53 0.37 1.38
C THR A 26 13.45 -0.83 1.52
N ASP A 27 13.01 -1.97 1.01
CA ASP A 27 13.86 -3.15 0.82
C ASP A 27 14.89 -2.95 -0.31
N ASN A 28 15.69 -3.99 -0.59
CA ASN A 28 16.74 -3.99 -1.61
C ASN A 28 16.22 -3.79 -3.05
N TRP A 29 14.92 -3.92 -3.29
CA TRP A 29 14.28 -3.68 -4.59
C TRP A 29 13.61 -2.31 -4.68
N GLY A 30 13.67 -1.54 -3.59
CA GLY A 30 13.08 -0.23 -3.46
C GLY A 30 11.63 -0.24 -2.98
N TRP A 31 11.12 -1.35 -2.42
CA TRP A 31 9.73 -1.47 -1.99
C TRP A 31 9.56 -1.14 -0.51
N THR A 32 8.57 -0.31 -0.17
CA THR A 32 8.13 -0.16 1.22
C THR A 32 7.35 -1.39 1.66
N ALA A 33 7.26 -1.62 2.98
CA ALA A 33 6.44 -2.70 3.53
C ALA A 33 4.97 -2.60 3.06
N LEU A 34 4.42 -1.38 2.95
CA LEU A 34 3.07 -1.16 2.42
C LEU A 34 2.93 -1.58 0.95
N ALA A 35 3.92 -1.27 0.12
CA ALA A 35 3.91 -1.68 -1.28
C ALA A 35 3.88 -3.21 -1.43
N VAL A 36 4.65 -3.92 -0.60
CA VAL A 36 4.65 -5.39 -0.58
C VAL A 36 3.29 -5.94 -0.14
N ALA A 37 2.74 -5.43 0.96
CA ALA A 37 1.43 -5.87 1.45
C ALA A 37 0.31 -5.59 0.43
N ALA A 38 0.36 -4.44 -0.24
CA ALA A 38 -0.61 -4.05 -1.24
C ALA A 38 -0.57 -4.95 -2.48
N ASN A 39 0.62 -5.26 -2.99
CA ASN A 39 0.81 -6.18 -4.11
C ASN A 39 0.36 -7.62 -3.76
N ARG A 40 0.47 -8.03 -2.50
CA ARG A 40 0.09 -9.38 -2.03
C ARG A 40 -1.39 -9.49 -1.63
N GLY A 41 -2.15 -8.39 -1.62
CA GLY A 41 -3.55 -8.40 -1.19
C GLY A 41 -3.76 -8.55 0.30
N ASN A 42 -2.74 -8.28 1.12
CA ASN A 42 -2.84 -8.46 2.56
C ASN A 42 -3.50 -7.23 3.22
N LEU A 43 -4.83 -7.15 3.12
CA LEU A 43 -5.61 -6.01 3.59
C LEU A 43 -5.35 -5.68 5.07
N LYS A 44 -5.31 -6.68 5.95
CA LYS A 44 -5.07 -6.45 7.38
C LYS A 44 -3.74 -5.74 7.65
N MET A 45 -2.68 -6.16 6.96
CA MET A 45 -1.35 -5.57 7.13
C MET A 45 -1.27 -4.17 6.50
N VAL A 46 -1.97 -3.96 5.38
CA VAL A 46 -2.18 -2.63 4.80
C VAL A 46 -2.85 -1.70 5.81
N GLU A 47 -3.96 -2.12 6.42
CA GLU A 47 -4.67 -1.35 7.45
C GLU A 47 -3.80 -1.07 8.67
N CYS A 48 -3.04 -2.06 9.13
CA CYS A 48 -2.11 -1.94 10.26
C CYS A 48 -1.09 -0.81 10.05
N MET A 49 -0.40 -0.81 8.91
CA MET A 49 0.61 0.20 8.59
C MET A 49 -0.01 1.57 8.33
N VAL A 50 -1.13 1.64 7.61
CA VAL A 50 -1.81 2.92 7.31
C VAL A 50 -2.37 3.59 8.57
N ARG A 51 -2.78 2.81 9.58
CA ARG A 51 -3.19 3.32 10.89
C ARG A 51 -2.04 4.00 11.63
N LYS A 52 -0.81 3.50 11.47
CA LYS A 52 0.40 4.07 12.08
C LYS A 52 0.86 5.32 11.35
N SER A 53 0.88 5.31 10.01
CA SER A 53 1.25 6.48 9.21
C SER A 53 0.46 6.52 7.90
N LYS A 54 -0.10 7.69 7.56
CA LYS A 54 -0.73 7.91 6.25
C LYS A 54 0.26 8.39 5.19
N LYS A 55 1.46 8.83 5.56
CA LYS A 55 2.47 9.37 4.61
C LYS A 55 2.90 8.31 3.58
N ILE A 56 2.97 7.06 4.02
CA ILE A 56 3.36 5.90 3.21
C ILE A 56 2.41 5.61 2.03
N LEU A 57 1.18 6.14 2.04
CA LEU A 57 0.19 5.95 0.96
C LEU A 57 0.64 6.54 -0.38
N SER A 58 1.53 7.53 -0.34
CA SER A 58 1.88 8.37 -1.49
C SER A 58 3.35 8.21 -1.89
N ILE A 59 4.10 7.32 -1.23
CA ILE A 59 5.50 7.04 -1.56
C ILE A 59 5.55 6.18 -2.83
N PRO A 60 6.10 6.71 -3.95
CA PRO A 60 6.16 5.96 -5.18
C PRO A 60 7.32 4.96 -5.19
N ILE A 61 7.05 3.74 -5.62
CA ILE A 61 8.04 2.70 -5.89
C ILE A 61 8.10 2.48 -7.39
N ARG A 62 9.25 2.78 -8.02
CA ARG A 62 9.44 2.66 -9.48
C ARG A 62 8.31 3.35 -10.27
N ASN A 63 7.91 4.55 -9.83
CA ASN A 63 6.77 5.32 -10.36
C ASN A 63 5.40 4.66 -10.18
N MET A 64 5.21 3.82 -9.18
CA MET A 64 3.92 3.25 -8.79
C MET A 64 3.66 3.49 -7.30
N THR A 65 2.51 4.05 -6.96
CA THR A 65 2.08 4.12 -5.56
C THR A 65 1.49 2.78 -5.11
N PRO A 66 1.34 2.53 -3.79
CA PRO A 66 0.76 1.28 -3.29
C PRO A 66 -0.60 0.90 -3.91
N ILE A 67 -1.46 1.90 -4.18
CA ILE A 67 -2.76 1.65 -4.82
C ILE A 67 -2.64 1.16 -6.26
N ILE A 68 -1.63 1.63 -7.01
CA ILE A 68 -1.35 1.17 -8.38
C ILE A 68 -0.81 -0.25 -8.38
N LEU A 69 0.04 -0.58 -7.41
CA LEU A 69 0.53 -1.96 -7.24
C LEU A 69 -0.61 -2.92 -6.89
N ALA A 70 -1.52 -2.53 -6.00
CA ALA A 70 -2.68 -3.34 -5.68
C ALA A 70 -3.58 -3.55 -6.91
N SER A 71 -3.83 -2.51 -7.71
CA SER A 71 -4.71 -2.61 -8.88
C SER A 71 -4.10 -3.43 -10.01
N MET A 72 -2.80 -3.34 -10.24
CA MET A 72 -2.09 -4.18 -11.23
C MET A 72 -2.07 -5.67 -10.87
N ASN A 73 -2.24 -6.00 -9.59
CA ASN A 73 -2.31 -7.38 -9.10
C ASN A 73 -3.74 -7.80 -8.73
N GLU A 74 -4.74 -7.04 -9.16
CA GLU A 74 -6.17 -7.34 -8.98
C GLU A 74 -6.58 -7.54 -7.50
N GLN A 75 -5.89 -6.85 -6.59
CA GLN A 75 -6.15 -6.94 -5.15
C GLN A 75 -7.26 -5.97 -4.74
N TRP A 76 -8.48 -6.21 -5.24
CA TRP A 76 -9.57 -5.22 -5.22
C TRP A 76 -10.00 -4.77 -3.83
N ASP A 77 -10.00 -5.65 -2.83
CA ASP A 77 -10.28 -5.26 -1.43
C ASP A 77 -9.28 -4.22 -0.92
N VAL A 78 -7.99 -4.42 -1.25
CA VAL A 78 -6.93 -3.47 -0.95
C VAL A 78 -7.07 -2.19 -1.76
N VAL A 79 -7.41 -2.28 -3.05
CA VAL A 79 -7.64 -1.10 -3.91
C VAL A 79 -8.75 -0.23 -3.34
N HIS A 80 -9.87 -0.82 -2.94
CA HIS A 80 -10.99 -0.09 -2.35
C HIS A 80 -10.61 0.56 -1.02
N TYR A 81 -9.91 -0.17 -0.14
CA TYR A 81 -9.42 0.41 1.09
C TYR A 81 -8.45 1.57 0.84
N LEU A 82 -7.40 1.36 0.04
CA LEU A 82 -6.40 2.37 -0.28
C LEU A 82 -7.05 3.61 -0.94
N TYR A 83 -7.99 3.42 -1.87
CA TYR A 83 -8.71 4.55 -2.48
C TYR A 83 -9.45 5.40 -1.43
N SER A 84 -10.03 4.77 -0.41
CA SER A 84 -10.76 5.48 0.66
C SER A 84 -9.86 6.31 1.58
N VAL A 85 -8.56 5.98 1.68
CA VAL A 85 -7.61 6.62 2.60
C VAL A 85 -6.54 7.45 1.89
N THR A 86 -6.28 7.22 0.60
CA THR A 86 -5.33 7.98 -0.22
C THR A 86 -5.88 9.39 -0.48
N PRO A 87 -5.12 10.46 -0.16
CA PRO A 87 -5.51 11.81 -0.54
C PRO A 87 -5.68 11.93 -2.05
N LEU A 88 -6.87 12.32 -2.54
CA LEU A 88 -7.15 12.41 -3.98
C LEU A 88 -6.21 13.35 -4.75
N GLN A 89 -5.62 14.34 -4.05
CA GLN A 89 -4.58 15.20 -4.61
C GLN A 89 -3.35 14.42 -5.10
N ASP A 90 -3.07 13.26 -4.51
CA ASP A 90 -1.95 12.39 -4.87
C ASP A 90 -2.24 11.56 -6.13
N LEU A 91 -3.49 11.53 -6.60
CA LEU A 91 -3.88 10.88 -7.86
C LEU A 91 -3.93 11.85 -9.04
N ARG A 92 -3.65 13.14 -8.82
CA ARG A 92 -3.71 14.14 -9.89
C ARG A 92 -2.53 14.02 -10.85
N PRO A 93 -2.67 14.46 -12.11
CA PRO A 93 -1.62 14.34 -13.12
C PRO A 93 -0.29 14.99 -12.74
N GLU A 94 -0.29 16.02 -11.87
CA GLU A 94 0.95 16.69 -11.42
C GLU A 94 1.82 15.79 -10.54
N LYS A 95 1.25 14.71 -9.99
CA LYS A 95 1.96 13.73 -9.16
C LYS A 95 2.47 12.54 -9.95
N GLY A 96 1.91 12.31 -11.14
CA GLY A 96 2.23 11.20 -12.02
C GLY A 96 0.97 10.62 -12.70
N PRO A 97 1.12 9.55 -13.49
CA PRO A 97 0.00 8.93 -14.20
C PRO A 97 -0.91 8.09 -13.28
N TYR A 98 -0.86 8.26 -11.96
CA TYR A 98 -1.51 7.37 -11.01
C TYR A 98 -3.03 7.33 -11.18
N GLY A 99 -3.69 8.49 -11.24
CA GLY A 99 -5.15 8.53 -11.43
C GLY A 99 -5.60 7.91 -12.75
N SER A 100 -4.88 8.16 -13.85
CA SER A 100 -5.17 7.55 -15.14
C SER A 100 -4.94 6.04 -15.13
N THR A 101 -3.82 5.58 -14.56
CA THR A 101 -3.51 4.14 -14.47
C THR A 101 -4.54 3.41 -13.62
N LEU A 102 -4.93 3.99 -12.48
CA LEU A 102 -5.97 3.43 -11.63
C LEU A 102 -7.31 3.34 -12.38
N LEU A 103 -7.73 4.41 -13.05
CA LEU A 103 -8.94 4.43 -13.87
C LEU A 103 -8.90 3.33 -14.94
N THR A 104 -7.81 3.23 -15.70
CA THR A 104 -7.69 2.19 -16.74
C THR A 104 -7.72 0.78 -16.16
N SER A 105 -7.09 0.55 -14.99
CA SER A 105 -7.10 -0.76 -14.35
C SER A 105 -8.50 -1.18 -13.90
N LEU A 106 -9.31 -0.24 -13.39
CA LEU A 106 -10.69 -0.50 -12.97
C LEU A 106 -11.64 -0.79 -14.14
N LEU A 107 -11.36 -0.27 -15.33
CA LEU A 107 -12.16 -0.54 -16.53
C LEU A 107 -11.82 -1.89 -17.18
N LEU A 108 -10.69 -2.49 -16.83
CA LEU A 108 -10.22 -3.77 -17.36
C LEU A 108 -10.43 -4.94 -16.39
N ALA A 109 -10.90 -4.66 -15.18
CA ALA A 109 -11.16 -5.59 -14.07
C ALA A 109 -12.39 -6.47 -14.26
#